data_AF-A0A380EH75-F1
#
_entry.id   AF-A0A380EH75-F1
#
_cell.length_a   1.000
_cell.length_b   1.000
_cell.length_c   1.000
_cell.angle_alpha   90.00
_cell.angle_beta   90.00
_cell.angle_gamma   90.00
#
_symmetry.space_group_name_H-M   'P 1'
#
loop_
_entity.id
_entity.type
_entity.pdbx_description
1 polymer ?
#
loop_
_entity_poly.entity_id
_entity_poly.type
_entity_poly.pdbx_seq_one_letter_code
_entity_poly.pdbx_strand_id
1 'polypeptide(L)' 'MFNTTVNSDTDVIKYGRLLVDKGAQSVIVSLGGDGAIYIDKEISIKAVNPQGKVVNTVGSGDSTVAGMVAGMLQV' A
#
# COMPACT_ATOMS: atom_id res chain seq x y z
N MET A 1 1.98 1.79 -14.68
CA MET A 1 1.34 3.11 -14.50
C MET A 1 2.25 4.29 -14.85
N PHE A 2 3.53 4.32 -14.45
CA PHE A 2 4.41 5.49 -14.68
C PHE A 2 5.67 5.23 -15.54
N ASN A 3 5.83 4.02 -16.09
CA ASN A 3 6.98 3.61 -16.91
C ASN A 3 8.34 4.05 -16.32
N THR A 4 8.53 3.80 -15.03
CA THR A 4 9.70 4.23 -14.25
C THR A 4 10.00 3.20 -13.17
N THR A 5 11.20 3.26 -12.62
CA THR A 5 11.63 2.40 -11.51
C THR A 5 11.33 3.09 -10.19
N VAL A 6 10.76 2.33 -9.24
CA VAL A 6 10.46 2.78 -7.87
C VAL A 6 11.42 2.06 -6.94
N ASN A 7 12.33 2.78 -6.29
CA ASN A 7 13.43 2.18 -5.51
C ASN A 7 13.39 2.52 -4.02
N SER A 8 12.44 3.34 -3.59
CA SER A 8 12.39 3.86 -2.23
C SER A 8 10.96 4.11 -1.76
N ASP A 9 10.75 4.12 -0.45
CA ASP A 9 9.47 4.52 0.14
C ASP A 9 9.07 5.94 -0.29
N THR A 10 10.05 6.83 -0.47
CA THR A 10 9.80 8.20 -0.97
C THR A 10 9.29 8.20 -2.41
N ASP A 11 9.80 7.31 -3.28
CA ASP A 11 9.26 7.14 -4.63
C ASP A 11 7.84 6.59 -4.59
N VAL A 12 7.58 5.59 -3.74
CA VAL A 12 6.24 5.01 -3.54
C VAL A 12 5.24 6.10 -3.14
N ILE A 13 5.59 6.93 -2.15
CA ILE A 13 4.75 8.04 -1.70
C ILE A 13 4.53 9.06 -2.83
N LYS A 14 5.60 9.44 -3.55
CA LYS A 14 5.52 10.38 -4.66
C LYS A 14 4.56 9.90 -5.75
N TYR A 15 4.71 8.67 -6.22
CA TYR A 15 3.87 8.14 -7.30
C TYR A 15 2.46 7.79 -6.83
N GLY A 16 2.29 7.36 -5.57
CA GLY A 16 0.97 7.16 -4.98
C GLY A 16 0.17 8.46 -4.86
N ARG A 17 0.82 9.56 -4.46
CA ARG A 17 0.19 10.90 -4.47
C ARG A 17 -0.27 11.31 -5.87
N LEU A 18 0.52 11.03 -6.91
CA LEU A 18 0.09 11.29 -8.29
C LEU A 18 -1.16 10.50 -8.70
N LEU A 19 -1.39 9.32 -8.13
CA LEU A 19 -2.61 8.55 -8.35
C LEU A 19 -3.80 9.15 -7.59
N VAL A 20 -3.58 9.64 -6.38
CA VAL A 20 -4.58 10.40 -5.62
C VAL A 20 -5.00 11.66 -6.39
N ASP A 21 -4.02 12.41 -6.90
CA ASP A 21 -4.25 13.61 -7.73
C ASP A 21 -5.00 13.30 -9.04
N LYS A 22 -4.86 12.06 -9.55
CA LYS A 22 -5.60 11.57 -10.73
C LYS A 22 -7.01 11.09 -10.42
N GLY A 23 -7.44 11.11 -9.16
CA GLY A 23 -8.82 10.86 -8.76
C GLY A 23 -9.01 9.67 -7.81
N ALA A 24 -7.97 8.92 -7.45
CA ALA A 24 -8.09 7.92 -6.39
C ALA A 24 -8.33 8.64 -5.04
N GLN A 25 -9.26 8.14 -4.22
CA GLN A 25 -9.46 8.69 -2.87
C GLN A 25 -8.33 8.27 -1.93
N SER A 26 -7.84 7.05 -2.13
CA SER A 26 -6.77 6.43 -1.37
C SER A 26 -6.04 5.43 -2.24
N VAL A 27 -4.78 5.18 -1.91
CA VAL A 27 -3.88 4.26 -2.60
C VAL A 27 -3.16 3.43 -1.54
N ILE A 28 -3.15 2.12 -1.73
CA ILE A 28 -2.29 1.21 -0.96
C ILE A 28 -1.29 0.56 -1.91
N VAL A 29 -0.01 0.56 -1.52
CA VAL A 29 1.05 -0.11 -2.27
C VAL A 29 1.63 -1.21 -1.38
N SER A 30 1.40 -2.47 -1.78
CA SER A 30 2.02 -3.62 -1.13
C SER A 30 3.50 -3.70 -1.53
N LEU A 31 4.38 -3.81 -0.54
CA LEU A 31 5.84 -3.95 -0.67
C LEU A 31 6.29 -5.39 -0.35
N GLY A 32 5.37 -6.35 -0.35
CA GLY A 32 5.66 -7.73 -0.01
C GLY A 32 6.15 -7.88 1.43
N GLY A 33 7.38 -8.37 1.61
CA GLY A 33 7.98 -8.58 2.93
C GLY A 33 8.16 -7.29 3.73
N ASP A 34 8.33 -6.16 3.05
CA ASP A 34 8.58 -4.85 3.66
C ASP A 34 7.29 -4.14 4.14
N GLY A 35 6.14 -4.80 3.98
CA GLY A 35 4.84 -4.32 4.42
C GLY A 35 4.04 -3.61 3.33
N ALA A 36 3.41 -2.49 3.67
CA ALA A 36 2.60 -1.72 2.73
C ALA A 36 2.62 -0.24 3.08
N ILE A 37 2.46 0.63 2.08
CA ILE A 37 2.31 2.07 2.27
C ILE A 37 0.90 2.48 1.83
N TYR A 38 0.16 3.08 2.76
CA TYR A 38 -1.13 3.72 2.53
C TYR A 38 -0.94 5.21 2.30
N ILE A 39 -1.67 5.78 1.34
CA ILE A 39 -1.57 7.18 0.92
C ILE A 39 -2.98 7.69 0.61
N ASP A 40 -3.34 8.84 1.17
CA ASP A 40 -4.49 9.63 0.76
C ASP A 40 -4.12 11.12 0.66
N LYS A 41 -5.12 12.00 0.68
CA LYS A 41 -4.92 13.45 0.58
C LYS A 41 -4.25 14.07 1.82
N GLU A 42 -4.38 13.44 2.97
CA GLU A 42 -3.95 14.01 4.26
C GLU A 42 -2.64 13.37 4.71
N ILE A 43 -2.53 12.05 4.58
CA ILE A 43 -1.49 11.26 5.23
C ILE A 43 -0.85 10.24 4.30
N SER A 44 0.35 9.82 4.70
CA SER A 44 1.03 8.65 4.17
C SER A 44 1.59 7.83 5.32
N ILE A 45 1.18 6.57 5.45
CA ILE A 45 1.56 5.68 6.56
C ILE A 45 2.18 4.40 6.01
N LYS A 46 3.31 3.99 6.58
CA LYS A 46 3.91 2.68 6.32
C LYS A 46 3.49 1.68 7.39
N ALA A 47 2.79 0.63 6.99
CA ALA A 47 2.54 -0.55 7.79
C ALA A 47 3.72 -1.51 7.60
N VAL A 48 4.27 -2.03 8.70
CA VAL A 48 5.35 -3.03 8.69
C VAL A 48 4.79 -4.40 9.07
N ASN A 49 5.33 -5.44 8.45
CA ASN A 49 4.87 -6.80 8.71
C ASN A 49 5.46 -7.36 10.02
N PRO A 50 4.71 -8.18 10.77
CA PRO A 50 5.27 -8.93 11.88
C PRO A 50 6.38 -9.86 11.40
N GLN A 51 7.45 -9.96 12.18
CA GLN A 51 8.59 -10.81 11.87
C GLN A 51 8.22 -12.28 12.10
N GLY A 52 8.43 -13.12 11.09
CA GLY A 52 8.09 -14.55 11.16
C GLY A 52 8.52 -15.32 9.90
N LYS A 53 8.42 -16.64 9.96
CA LYS A 53 8.72 -17.51 8.82
C LYS A 53 7.53 -17.51 7.86
N VAL A 54 7.73 -16.97 6.67
CA VAL A 54 6.74 -17.05 5.58
C VAL A 54 6.60 -18.51 5.15
N VAL A 55 5.40 -19.07 5.31
CA VAL A 55 5.08 -20.44 4.86
C VAL A 55 4.47 -20.42 3.46
N ASN A 56 3.57 -19.47 3.19
CA ASN A 56 2.90 -19.31 1.90
C ASN A 56 2.48 -17.85 1.72
N THR A 57 2.60 -17.33 0.49
CA THR A 57 2.19 -15.97 0.10
C THR A 57 0.89 -15.92 -0.69
N VAL A 58 0.34 -17.08 -1.08
CA VAL A 58 -0.93 -17.18 -1.81
C VAL A 58 -2.05 -16.51 -0.99
N GLY A 59 -2.81 -15.63 -1.62
CA GLY A 59 -3.89 -14.87 -1.01
C GLY A 59 -3.46 -13.61 -0.23
N SER A 60 -2.16 -13.31 -0.12
CA SER A 60 -1.67 -12.10 0.56
C SER A 60 -2.18 -10.80 -0.10
N GLY A 61 -2.26 -10.78 -1.43
CA GLY A 61 -2.81 -9.65 -2.20
C GLY A 61 -4.29 -9.42 -1.91
N ASP A 62 -5.11 -10.46 -2.07
CA ASP A 62 -6.56 -10.38 -1.80
C ASP A 62 -6.84 -10.02 -0.35
N SER A 63 -6.07 -10.57 0.60
CA SER A 63 -6.17 -10.25 2.02
C SER A 63 -5.80 -8.80 2.31
N THR A 64 -4.81 -8.24 1.60
CA THR A 64 -4.44 -6.81 1.71
C THR A 64 -5.60 -5.92 1.26
N VAL A 65 -6.23 -6.24 0.13
CA VAL A 65 -7.40 -5.50 -0.37
C VAL A 65 -8.58 -5.63 0.60
N ALA A 66 -8.88 -6.84 1.07
CA ALA A 66 -9.95 -7.08 2.03
C ALA A 66 -9.72 -6.33 3.35
N GLY A 67 -8.49 -6.33 3.87
CA GLY A 67 -8.12 -5.60 5.08
C GLY A 67 -8.26 -4.08 4.93
N MET A 68 -7.83 -3.53 3.79
CA MET A 68 -8.00 -2.10 3.48
C MET A 68 -9.49 -1.72 3.48
N VAL A 69 -10.33 -2.47 2.76
CA VAL A 69 -11.77 -2.20 2.67
C VAL A 69 -12.44 -2.34 4.04
N ALA A 70 -12.12 -3.40 4.79
CA ALA A 70 -12.67 -3.61 6.13
C ALA A 70 -12.31 -2.46 7.08
N GLY A 71 -11.06 -1.99 7.07
CA GLY A 71 -10.63 -0.85 7.88
C GLY A 71 -11.32 0.46 7.51
N MET A 72 -11.59 0.70 6.22
CA MET A 72 -12.30 1.90 5.75
C MET A 72 -13.78 1.92 6.14
N LEU A 73 -14.40 0.76 6.33
CA LEU A 73 -15.81 0.65 6.71
C LEU A 73 -16.02 0.74 8.22
N GLN A 74 -14.96 0.63 9.01
CA GLN A 74 -15.00 0.80 10.47
C GLN A 74 -14.89 2.29 10.81
N VAL A 75 -16.05 2.96 10.87
CA VAL A 75 -16.20 4.36 11.30
C VAL A 75 -16.10 4.47 12.82
#